data_AF-A0ABD3VM68-F1
#
_entry.id   AF-A0ABD3VM68-F1
#
_cell.length_a   1.000
_cell.length_b   1.000
_cell.length_c   1.000
_cell.angle_alpha   90.00
_cell.angle_beta   90.00
_cell.angle_gamma   90.00
#
_symmetry.space_group_name_H-M   'P 1'
#
loop_
_entity.id
_entity.type
_entity.pdbx_description
1 polymer ?
#
loop_
_entity_poly.entity_id
_entity_poly.type
_entity_poly.pdbx_seq_one_letter_code
_entity_poly.pdbx_strand_id
1 'polypeptide(L)'
;MGHHGIGMMTDNGERLINFCQENDLVIGGTLFGHKDIHKLTWTSPGGRAQSQIDHIIINGRWKHSLQDVRVMRNADIGSDHFLLVAKVTLKLRKVRIGISRNKRFDVDKLKNSKVKEEFSVTLRNRFSALEDETALTIDNFNKAMKEAGEEVLGYRNNRKTEWISK
;
A
#
# COMPACT_ATOMS: atom_id res chain seq x y z
N MET A 1 -0.68 -10.25 -26.18
CA MET A 1 0.02 -11.51 -25.84
C MET A 1 1.50 -11.42 -26.16
N GLY A 2 2.34 -12.20 -25.49
CA GLY A 2 3.78 -12.30 -25.77
C GLY A 2 4.15 -13.46 -26.69
N HIS A 3 5.44 -13.59 -27.02
CA HIS A 3 5.97 -14.57 -27.99
C HIS A 3 6.95 -15.59 -27.38
N HIS A 4 7.04 -15.65 -26.06
CA HIS A 4 8.01 -16.48 -25.34
C HIS A 4 7.38 -17.60 -24.50
N GLY A 5 6.10 -17.93 -24.75
CA GLY A 5 5.44 -19.09 -24.13
C GLY A 5 6.17 -20.41 -24.41
N ILE A 6 5.90 -21.43 -23.60
CA ILE A 6 6.51 -22.76 -23.71
C ILE A 6 5.45 -23.85 -23.62
N GLY A 7 5.74 -25.00 -24.23
CA GLY A 7 4.89 -26.19 -24.16
C GLY A 7 3.86 -26.24 -25.27
N MET A 8 3.07 -27.31 -25.25
CA MET A 8 1.98 -27.51 -26.19
C MET A 8 0.71 -26.86 -25.64
N MET A 9 0.01 -26.10 -26.48
CA MET A 9 -1.26 -25.48 -26.10
C MET A 9 -2.29 -26.57 -25.81
N THR A 10 -2.93 -26.49 -24.64
CA THR A 10 -4.08 -27.33 -24.28
C THR A 10 -5.37 -26.53 -24.45
N ASP A 11 -6.53 -27.20 -24.46
CA ASP A 11 -7.85 -26.54 -24.45
C ASP A 11 -7.97 -25.50 -23.32
N ASN A 12 -7.47 -25.83 -22.12
CA ASN A 12 -7.42 -24.89 -20.99
C ASN A 12 -6.53 -23.68 -21.28
N GLY A 13 -5.39 -23.89 -21.94
CA GLY A 13 -4.49 -22.82 -22.36
C GLY A 13 -5.15 -21.87 -23.37
N GLU A 14 -5.88 -22.42 -24.34
CA GLU A 14 -6.62 -21.62 -25.33
C GLU A 14 -7.74 -20.81 -24.66
N ARG A 15 -8.52 -21.41 -23.76
CA ARG A 15 -9.52 -20.69 -22.96
C ARG A 15 -8.92 -19.55 -22.13
N LEU A 16 -7.77 -19.78 -21.51
CA LEU A 16 -7.05 -18.75 -20.76
C LEU A 16 -6.62 -17.59 -21.68
N ILE A 17 -6.15 -17.90 -22.89
CA ILE A 17 -5.76 -16.91 -23.89
C ILE A 17 -6.96 -16.07 -24.31
N ASN A 18 -8.08 -16.72 -24.64
CA ASN A 18 -9.31 -16.04 -25.05
C ASN A 18 -9.81 -15.12 -23.94
N PHE A 19 -9.87 -15.61 -22.69
CA PHE A 19 -10.21 -14.80 -21.52
C PHE A 19 -9.31 -13.57 -21.38
N CYS A 20 -7.99 -13.75 -21.54
CA CYS A 20 -7.05 -12.64 -21.43
C CYS A 20 -7.22 -11.63 -22.58
N GLN A 21 -7.48 -12.09 -23.80
CA GLN A 21 -7.70 -11.21 -24.95
C GLN A 21 -8.97 -10.38 -24.79
N GLU A 22 -10.07 -10.99 -24.33
CA GLU A 22 -11.35 -10.31 -24.12
C GLU A 22 -11.29 -9.23 -23.03
N ASN A 23 -10.42 -9.40 -22.04
CA ASN A 23 -10.35 -8.53 -20.85
C ASN A 23 -9.16 -7.55 -20.84
N ASP A 24 -8.47 -7.37 -21.96
CA ASP A 24 -7.21 -6.61 -22.06
C ASP A 24 -6.21 -7.02 -20.95
N LEU A 25 -5.96 -8.32 -20.83
CA LEU A 25 -4.99 -8.89 -19.92
C LEU A 25 -3.79 -9.46 -20.68
N VAL A 26 -2.65 -9.51 -20.00
CA VAL A 26 -1.39 -9.99 -20.55
C VAL A 26 -0.81 -11.06 -19.66
N ILE A 27 -0.52 -12.23 -20.25
CA ILE A 27 0.15 -13.34 -19.57
C ILE A 27 1.65 -13.04 -19.48
N GLY A 28 2.11 -12.65 -18.28
CA GLY A 28 3.46 -12.18 -18.04
C GLY A 28 4.56 -13.19 -18.39
N GLY A 29 4.31 -14.48 -18.13
CA GLY A 29 5.24 -15.57 -18.47
C GLY A 29 5.52 -15.74 -19.97
N THR A 30 4.74 -15.10 -20.84
CA THR A 30 4.94 -15.11 -22.29
C THR A 30 5.68 -13.89 -22.83
N LEU A 31 5.94 -12.87 -22.00
CA LEU A 31 6.49 -11.58 -22.45
C LEU A 31 8.02 -11.53 -22.46
N PHE A 32 8.68 -12.35 -21.65
CA PHE A 32 10.13 -12.24 -21.42
C PHE A 32 10.86 -13.45 -21.98
N GLY A 33 11.95 -13.18 -22.70
CA GLY A 33 12.81 -14.21 -23.27
C GLY A 33 13.69 -14.84 -22.21
N HIS A 34 13.26 -15.98 -21.66
CA HIS A 34 14.05 -16.78 -20.72
C HIS A 34 14.36 -18.16 -21.26
N LYS A 35 15.34 -18.83 -20.63
CA LYS A 35 15.55 -20.28 -20.80
C LYS A 35 14.34 -21.04 -20.26
N ASP A 36 14.06 -22.22 -20.82
CA ASP A 36 12.90 -23.05 -20.47
C ASP A 36 12.85 -23.43 -18.99
N ILE A 37 14.00 -23.64 -18.37
CA ILE A 37 14.09 -23.86 -16.93
C ILE A 37 13.44 -22.72 -16.15
N HIS A 38 13.51 -21.49 -16.63
CA HIS A 38 12.94 -20.33 -15.95
C HIS A 38 11.47 -20.04 -16.33
N LYS A 39 10.82 -20.95 -17.07
CA LYS A 39 9.42 -20.83 -17.50
C LYS A 39 8.51 -21.97 -17.01
N LEU A 40 9.05 -23.18 -16.88
CA LEU A 40 8.30 -24.36 -16.41
C LEU A 40 8.06 -24.25 -14.92
N THR A 41 6.79 -24.29 -14.51
CA THR A 41 6.35 -24.04 -13.12
C THR A 41 6.04 -25.31 -12.35
N TRP A 42 5.96 -26.46 -13.02
CA TRP A 42 5.63 -27.74 -12.40
C TRP A 42 6.49 -28.87 -12.96
N THR A 43 6.77 -29.87 -12.13
CA THR A 43 7.46 -31.11 -12.51
C THR A 43 6.74 -32.32 -11.93
N SER A 44 6.53 -33.36 -12.75
CA SER A 44 5.87 -34.58 -12.29
C SER A 44 6.69 -35.31 -11.22
N PRO A 45 6.03 -36.12 -10.36
CA PRO A 45 6.73 -37.05 -9.47
C PRO A 45 7.72 -37.92 -10.27
N GLY A 46 9.00 -37.87 -9.88
CA GLY A 46 10.08 -38.57 -10.58
C GLY A 46 10.67 -37.83 -11.79
N GLY A 47 10.30 -36.57 -12.04
CA GLY A 47 11.01 -35.68 -12.97
C GLY A 47 10.78 -35.94 -14.46
N ARG A 48 9.79 -36.77 -14.82
CA ARG A 48 9.59 -37.24 -16.20
C ARG A 48 8.90 -36.22 -17.10
N ALA A 49 8.08 -35.34 -16.54
CA ALA A 49 7.33 -34.34 -17.28
C ALA A 49 7.44 -32.98 -16.58
N GLN A 50 7.41 -31.92 -17.36
CA GLN A 50 7.39 -30.55 -16.87
C GLN A 50 6.39 -29.75 -17.68
N SER A 51 5.73 -28.78 -17.03
CA SER A 51 4.73 -27.94 -17.68
C SER A 51 4.76 -26.53 -17.12
N GLN A 52 4.16 -25.60 -17.88
CA GLN A 52 3.83 -24.27 -17.41
C GLN A 52 2.32 -24.26 -17.14
N ILE A 53 1.94 -24.33 -15.86
CA ILE A 53 0.53 -24.35 -15.43
C ILE A 53 0.19 -23.22 -14.46
N ASP A 54 1.22 -22.52 -13.97
CA ASP A 54 1.07 -21.34 -13.13
C ASP A 54 1.40 -20.09 -13.95
N HIS A 55 0.53 -19.07 -13.86
CA HIS A 55 0.66 -17.85 -14.65
C HIS A 55 0.46 -16.61 -13.79
N ILE A 56 1.29 -15.59 -14.02
CA ILE A 56 1.07 -14.23 -13.53
C ILE A 56 0.48 -13.42 -14.68
N ILE A 57 -0.69 -12.84 -14.45
CA ILE A 57 -1.46 -12.09 -15.44
C ILE A 57 -1.63 -10.65 -14.92
N ILE A 58 -1.45 -9.68 -15.82
CA ILE A 58 -1.59 -8.26 -15.51
C ILE A 58 -2.49 -7.57 -16.53
N ASN A 59 -3.23 -6.54 -16.10
CA ASN A 59 -3.98 -5.72 -17.02
C ASN A 59 -3.05 -5.02 -18.04
N GLY A 60 -3.48 -4.98 -19.30
CA GLY A 60 -2.74 -4.45 -20.45
C GLY A 60 -2.29 -3.01 -20.26
N ARG A 61 -3.08 -2.20 -19.57
CA ARG A 61 -2.70 -0.84 -19.13
C ARG A 61 -1.40 -0.81 -18.34
N TRP A 62 -1.14 -1.83 -17.52
CA TRP A 62 0.02 -1.93 -16.64
C TRP A 62 1.11 -2.85 -17.18
N LYS A 63 1.01 -3.33 -18.43
CA LYS A 63 1.99 -4.26 -19.03
C LYS A 63 3.44 -3.75 -18.93
N HIS A 64 3.66 -2.45 -19.07
CA HIS A 64 4.99 -1.83 -18.96
C HIS A 64 5.50 -1.69 -17.52
N SER A 65 4.63 -1.89 -16.53
CA SER A 65 5.04 -1.97 -15.12
C SER A 65 5.65 -3.32 -14.78
N LEU A 66 5.27 -4.37 -15.50
CA LEU A 66 5.86 -5.69 -15.37
C LEU A 66 7.28 -5.68 -16.00
N GLN A 67 8.30 -5.89 -15.18
CA GLN A 67 9.71 -5.85 -15.58
C GLN A 67 10.31 -7.22 -15.84
N ASP A 68 9.81 -8.23 -15.13
CA ASP A 68 10.21 -9.63 -15.33
C ASP A 68 9.12 -10.57 -14.79
N VAL A 69 9.03 -11.77 -15.37
CA VAL A 69 8.30 -12.91 -14.81
C VAL A 69 9.17 -14.14 -15.01
N ARG A 70 9.53 -14.80 -13.91
CA ARG A 70 10.55 -15.85 -13.91
C ARG A 70 10.29 -16.90 -12.84
N VAL A 71 10.54 -18.16 -13.19
CA VAL A 71 10.59 -19.27 -12.24
C VAL A 71 11.95 -19.30 -11.52
N MET A 72 11.90 -19.37 -10.19
CA MET A 72 13.05 -19.41 -9.29
C MET A 72 13.48 -20.85 -9.01
N ARG A 73 14.42 -21.38 -9.81
CA ARG A 73 14.83 -22.80 -9.76
C ARG A 73 15.50 -23.27 -8.47
N ASN A 74 16.08 -22.34 -7.71
CA ASN A 74 16.80 -22.65 -6.48
C ASN A 74 15.98 -22.33 -5.23
N ALA A 75 14.70 -21.96 -5.39
CA ALA A 75 13.80 -21.77 -4.26
C ALA A 75 13.14 -23.12 -3.95
N ASP A 76 13.56 -23.74 -2.84
CA ASP A 76 12.87 -24.93 -2.32
C ASP A 76 11.60 -24.50 -1.58
N ILE A 77 10.46 -24.99 -2.06
CA ILE A 77 9.14 -24.73 -1.48
C ILE A 77 8.45 -26.02 -1.00
N GLY A 78 9.14 -27.16 -1.03
CA GLY A 78 8.58 -28.45 -0.60
C GLY A 78 7.39 -28.93 -1.45
N SER A 79 7.35 -28.56 -2.74
CA SER A 79 6.29 -28.92 -3.68
C SER A 79 6.88 -29.37 -5.02
N ASP A 80 6.08 -30.09 -5.80
CA ASP A 80 6.29 -30.39 -7.21
C ASP A 80 6.13 -29.14 -8.13
N HIS A 81 5.67 -28.02 -7.57
CA HIS A 81 5.70 -26.70 -8.18
C HIS A 81 7.01 -25.95 -7.88
N PHE A 82 7.39 -25.07 -8.80
CA PHE A 82 8.44 -24.09 -8.62
C PHE A 82 7.86 -22.70 -8.39
N LEU A 83 8.54 -21.92 -7.56
CA LEU A 83 8.15 -20.54 -7.27
C LEU A 83 8.23 -19.65 -8.53
N LEU A 84 7.07 -19.15 -8.98
CA LEU A 84 6.96 -18.15 -10.04
C LEU A 84 6.93 -16.74 -9.46
N VAL A 85 7.84 -15.87 -9.89
CA VAL A 85 7.99 -14.50 -9.37
C VAL A 85 7.82 -13.49 -10.47
N ALA A 86 7.10 -12.40 -10.17
CA ALA A 86 7.06 -11.21 -11.01
C ALA A 86 7.82 -10.04 -10.37
N LYS A 87 8.59 -9.32 -11.18
CA LYS A 87 9.16 -8.02 -10.80
C LYS A 87 8.28 -6.92 -11.37
N VAL A 88 7.73 -6.07 -10.52
CA VAL A 88 6.82 -5.00 -10.92
C VAL A 88 7.34 -3.64 -10.44
N THR A 89 7.33 -2.65 -11.32
CA THR A 89 7.65 -1.26 -11.02
C THR A 89 6.45 -0.38 -11.31
N LEU A 90 5.88 0.24 -10.27
CA LEU A 90 4.74 1.14 -10.40
C LEU A 90 5.21 2.60 -10.37
N LYS A 91 4.81 3.37 -11.39
CA LYS A 91 4.95 4.84 -11.40
C LYS A 91 3.62 5.46 -11.00
N LEU A 92 3.44 5.69 -9.71
CA LEU A 92 2.20 6.29 -9.19
C LEU A 92 2.32 7.81 -9.14
N ARG A 93 1.28 8.50 -9.62
CA ARG A 93 1.15 9.94 -9.39
C ARG A 93 0.86 10.15 -7.91
N LYS A 94 1.67 10.95 -7.23
CA LYS A 94 1.40 11.38 -5.85
C LYS A 94 0.06 12.11 -5.83
N VAL A 95 -0.95 11.50 -5.22
CA VAL A 95 -2.19 12.22 -4.88
C VAL A 95 -1.82 13.24 -3.83
N ARG A 96 -1.93 14.53 -4.18
CA ARG A 96 -1.87 15.61 -3.20
C ARG A 96 -3.20 15.60 -2.46
N ILE A 97 -3.36 14.65 -1.54
CA ILE A 97 -4.34 14.83 -0.47
C ILE A 97 -3.88 16.12 0.20
N GLY A 98 -4.77 17.11 0.29
CA GLY A 98 -4.53 18.31 1.06
C GLY A 98 -4.42 17.89 2.52
N ILE A 99 -3.27 17.32 2.90
CA ILE A 99 -2.87 17.19 4.28
C ILE A 99 -2.68 18.64 4.70
N SER A 100 -3.76 19.23 5.22
CA SER A 100 -3.67 20.41 6.05
C SER A 100 -2.48 20.15 6.96
N ARG A 101 -1.41 20.94 6.83
CA ARG A 101 -0.28 20.83 7.75
C ARG A 101 -0.91 20.86 9.14
N ASN A 102 -0.87 19.74 9.87
CA ASN A 102 -1.48 19.67 11.19
C ASN A 102 -0.97 20.87 11.97
N LYS A 103 -1.85 21.85 12.17
CA LYS A 103 -1.51 23.05 12.91
C LYS A 103 -1.15 22.54 14.31
N ARG A 104 0.08 22.79 14.75
CA ARG A 104 0.54 22.31 16.06
C ARG A 104 0.02 23.27 17.12
N PHE A 105 -0.52 22.74 18.21
CA PHE A 105 -0.88 23.56 19.36
C PHE A 105 0.37 24.22 19.96
N ASP A 106 0.19 25.43 20.50
CA ASP A 106 1.25 26.16 21.19
C ASP A 106 1.45 25.64 22.63
N VAL A 107 1.98 24.41 22.74
CA VAL A 107 2.19 23.73 24.02
C VAL A 107 3.17 24.46 24.95
N ASP A 108 3.97 25.41 24.43
CA ASP A 108 4.85 26.24 25.26
C ASP A 108 4.05 27.10 26.23
N LYS A 109 2.79 27.45 25.91
CA LYS A 109 1.89 28.16 26.84
C LYS A 109 1.60 27.41 28.14
N LEU A 110 1.69 26.07 28.13
CA LEU A 110 1.50 25.25 29.33
C LEU A 110 2.62 25.42 30.37
N LYS A 111 3.72 26.10 30.03
CA LYS A 111 4.73 26.52 31.00
C LYS A 111 4.20 27.59 31.97
N ASN A 112 3.18 28.34 31.56
CA ASN A 112 2.48 29.26 32.46
C ASN A 112 1.48 28.48 33.33
N SER A 113 1.65 28.56 34.65
CA SER A 113 0.82 27.84 35.61
C SER A 113 -0.68 28.15 35.46
N LYS A 114 -1.03 29.41 35.16
CA LYS A 114 -2.43 29.83 35.00
C LYS A 114 -3.07 29.19 33.77
N VAL A 115 -2.36 29.16 32.65
CA VAL A 115 -2.83 28.56 31.39
C VAL A 115 -2.92 27.04 31.52
N LYS A 116 -1.99 26.42 32.25
CA LYS A 116 -2.03 24.98 32.54
C LYS A 116 -3.27 24.61 33.35
N GLU A 117 -3.61 25.40 34.36
CA GLU A 117 -4.80 25.20 35.19
C GLU A 117 -6.08 25.40 34.37
N GLU A 118 -6.15 26.48 33.59
CA GLU A 118 -7.24 26.74 32.65
C GLU A 118 -7.46 25.59 31.67
N PHE A 119 -6.40 25.11 31.01
CA PHE A 119 -6.47 23.94 30.13
C PHE A 119 -6.99 22.69 30.85
N SER A 120 -6.53 22.46 32.07
CA SER A 120 -6.95 21.31 32.88
C SER A 120 -8.43 21.37 33.25
N VAL A 121 -8.94 22.57 33.58
CA VAL A 121 -10.35 22.80 33.88
C VAL A 121 -11.20 22.62 32.63
N THR A 122 -10.84 23.26 31.51
CA THR A 122 -11.56 23.12 30.23
C THR A 122 -11.63 21.67 29.78
N LEU A 123 -10.52 20.93 29.92
CA LEU A 123 -10.48 19.52 29.54
C LEU A 123 -11.36 18.65 30.45
N ARG A 124 -11.31 18.85 31.77
CA ARG A 124 -12.19 18.15 32.72
C ARG A 124 -13.65 18.41 32.43
N ASN A 125 -14.06 19.66 32.22
CA ASN A 125 -15.45 20.01 31.93
C ASN A 125 -15.95 19.31 30.66
N ARG A 126 -15.10 19.23 29.62
CA ARG A 126 -15.45 18.51 28.37
C ARG A 126 -15.59 17.02 28.57
N PHE A 127 -14.77 16.39 29.40
CA PHE A 127 -14.90 14.96 29.72
C PHE A 127 -16.09 14.67 30.63
N SER A 128 -16.40 15.54 31.60
CA SER A 128 -17.59 15.39 32.44
C SER A 128 -18.89 15.47 31.63
N ALA A 129 -18.92 16.28 30.56
CA ALA A 129 -20.04 16.30 29.62
C ALA A 129 -20.17 15.02 28.75
N LEU A 130 -19.18 14.12 28.79
CA LEU A 130 -19.15 12.85 28.04
C LEU A 130 -19.40 11.63 28.95
N GLU A 131 -19.61 11.81 30.26
CA GLU A 131 -19.78 10.71 31.23
C GLU A 131 -21.09 9.92 31.03
N ASP A 132 -22.11 10.53 30.42
CA ASP A 132 -23.40 9.87 30.12
C ASP A 132 -23.36 8.98 28.86
N GLU A 133 -22.28 9.00 28.08
CA GLU A 133 -22.11 8.10 26.94
C GLU A 133 -21.56 6.73 27.38
N THR A 134 -22.30 5.66 27.06
CA THR A 134 -22.02 4.26 27.48
C THR A 134 -20.62 3.72 27.15
N ALA A 135 -19.85 4.38 26.28
CA ALA A 135 -18.43 4.06 26.06
C ALA A 135 -17.67 5.28 25.52
N LEU A 136 -16.63 5.70 26.24
CA LEU A 136 -15.70 6.73 25.78
C LEU A 136 -14.87 6.18 24.60
N THR A 137 -15.21 6.57 23.38
CA THR A 137 -14.46 6.14 22.19
C THR A 137 -13.16 6.94 22.02
N ILE A 138 -12.20 6.37 21.28
CA ILE A 138 -10.97 7.08 20.90
C ILE A 138 -11.28 8.38 20.15
N ASP A 139 -12.36 8.40 19.36
CA ASP A 139 -12.77 9.59 18.61
C ASP A 139 -13.25 10.70 19.53
N ASN A 140 -14.07 10.36 20.54
CA ASN A 140 -14.54 11.32 21.54
C ASN A 140 -13.39 11.86 22.40
N PHE A 141 -12.44 11.01 22.79
CA PHE A 141 -11.22 11.42 23.47
C PHE A 141 -10.39 12.41 22.63
N ASN A 142 -10.12 12.07 21.37
CA ASN A 142 -9.35 12.92 20.46
C ASN A 142 -10.04 14.26 20.19
N LYS A 143 -11.38 14.25 20.09
CA LYS A 143 -12.19 15.45 19.90
C LYS A 143 -12.11 16.38 21.11
N ALA A 144 -12.33 15.86 22.33
CA ALA A 144 -12.26 16.65 23.56
C ALA A 144 -10.86 17.28 23.75
N MET A 145 -9.80 16.50 23.52
CA MET A 145 -8.42 16.99 23.57
C MET A 145 -8.14 18.08 22.53
N LYS A 146 -8.65 17.92 21.30
CA LYS A 146 -8.46 18.89 20.23
C LYS A 146 -9.18 20.20 20.52
N GLU A 147 -10.45 20.14 20.94
CA GLU A 147 -11.25 21.34 21.22
C GLU A 147 -10.71 22.13 22.41
N ALA A 148 -10.30 21.46 23.49
CA ALA A 148 -9.62 22.12 24.61
C ALA A 148 -8.29 22.76 24.18
N GLY A 149 -7.54 22.10 23.30
CA GLY A 149 -6.31 22.63 22.73
C GLY A 149 -6.54 23.86 21.85
N GLU A 150 -7.59 23.86 21.03
CA GLU A 150 -7.96 24.99 20.18
C GLU A 150 -8.37 26.21 21.00
N GLU A 151 -9.14 26.00 22.06
CA GLU A 151 -9.66 27.05 22.94
C GLU A 151 -8.55 27.72 23.77
N VAL A 152 -7.72 26.92 24.46
CA VAL A 152 -6.78 27.45 25.46
C VAL A 152 -5.39 27.68 24.88
N LEU A 153 -4.88 26.73 24.10
CA LEU A 153 -3.51 26.80 23.57
C LEU A 153 -3.49 27.58 22.25
N GLY A 154 -4.50 27.38 21.40
CA GLY A 154 -4.47 27.82 20.02
C GLY A 154 -3.28 27.24 19.26
N TYR A 155 -3.06 27.74 18.05
CA TYR A 155 -2.05 27.18 17.15
C TYR A 155 -0.76 28.00 17.14
N ARG A 156 0.38 27.30 17.03
CA ARG A 156 1.69 27.92 16.91
C ARG A 156 1.77 28.76 15.63
N ASN A 157 2.03 30.05 15.78
CA ASN A 157 2.27 30.94 14.65
C ASN A 157 3.74 30.86 14.22
N ASN A 158 3.98 30.31 13.04
CA ASN A 158 5.27 30.43 12.37
C ASN A 158 5.36 31.79 11.67
N ARG A 159 5.38 32.89 12.43
CA ARG A 159 5.83 34.16 11.85
C ARG A 159 7.31 33.98 11.54
N LYS A 160 7.67 34.04 10.25
CA LYS A 160 9.07 34.21 9.86
C LYS A 160 9.50 35.54 10.47
N THR A 161 10.46 35.50 11.40
CA THR A 161 11.14 36.71 11.81
C THR A 161 11.80 37.29 10.57
N GLU A 162 11.48 38.54 10.22
CA GLU A 162 12.26 39.25 9.20
C GLU A 162 13.70 39.33 9.71
N TRP A 163 14.62 38.85 8.87
CA TRP A 163 16.04 38.72 9.19
C TRP A 163 16.75 40.08 9.27
N ILE A 164 16.06 41.17 8.90
CA ILE A 164 16.51 42.55 9.01
C ILE A 164 15.39 43.37 9.64
N SER A 165 15.68 44.04 10.76
CA SER A 165 14.90 45.16 11.28
C SER A 165 15.23 46.43 10.48
N LYS A 166 14.20 47.19 10.07
CA LYS A 166 14.36 48.53 9.48
C LYS A 166 14.90 49.54 10.48
#